data_AF-A0A9X9F3W1-F1
#
_entry.id   AF-A0A9X9F3W1-F1
#
_cell.length_a   1.000
_cell.length_b   1.000
_cell.length_c   1.000
_cell.angle_alpha   90.00
_cell.angle_beta   90.00
_cell.angle_gamma   90.00
#
_symmetry.space_group_name_H-M   'P 1'
#
loop_
_entity.id
_entity.type
_entity.pdbx_description
1 polymer ?
#
loop_
_entity_poly.entity_id
_entity_poly.type
_entity_poly.pdbx_seq_one_letter_code
_entity_poly.pdbx_strand_id
1 'polypeptide(L)' 'MKQALLIIDAQQELIDGNEQENEVFRKTELLSTLNIALQKAIDSNALIVLVRDIDV' A
#
# COMPACT_ATOMS: atom_id res chain seq x y z
N MET A 1 -22.68 -1.88 -2.54
CA MET A 1 -21.93 -1.46 -3.75
C MET A 1 -20.86 -2.49 -4.04
N LYS A 2 -20.53 -2.76 -5.31
CA LYS A 2 -19.35 -3.56 -5.66
C LYS A 2 -18.15 -2.63 -5.62
N GLN A 3 -17.20 -2.89 -4.73
CA GLN A 3 -16.02 -2.06 -4.54
C GLN A 3 -14.77 -2.92 -4.44
N ALA A 4 -13.63 -2.32 -4.74
CA ALA A 4 -12.33 -2.95 -4.62
C ALA A 4 -11.33 -1.97 -3.99
N LEU A 5 -10.38 -2.49 -3.21
CA LEU A 5 -9.19 -1.78 -2.77
C LEU A 5 -8.03 -2.21 -3.65
N LEU A 6 -7.41 -1.24 -4.33
CA LEU A 6 -6.21 -1.44 -5.13
C LEU A 6 -5.03 -0.74 -4.42
N ILE A 7 -4.03 -1.52 -4.01
CA ILE A 7 -2.77 -1.01 -3.44
C ILE A 7 -1.68 -1.28 -4.47
N ILE A 8 -0.94 -0.23 -4.83
CA ILE A 8 0.09 -0.28 -5.88
C ILE A 8 1.41 0.11 -5.24
N ASP A 9 2.46 -0.66 -5.51
CA ASP A 9 3.86 -0.37 -5.22
C ASP A 9 4.13 0.02 -3.75
N ALA A 10 3.31 -0.51 -2.84
CA ALA A 10 3.49 -0.37 -1.40
C ALA A 10 4.52 -1.37 -0.85
N GLN A 11 5.66 -1.50 -1.56
CA GLN A 11 6.78 -2.35 -1.19
C GLN A 11 7.68 -1.64 -0.19
N GLN A 12 8.30 -2.40 0.71
CA GLN A 12 9.15 -1.84 1.75
C GLN A 12 10.31 -1.02 1.18
N GLU A 13 10.99 -1.53 0.15
CA GLU A 13 12.11 -0.86 -0.50
C GLU A 13 11.73 0.51 -1.07
N LEU A 14 10.53 0.63 -1.65
CA LEU A 14 10.00 1.89 -2.15
C LEU A 14 9.56 2.85 -1.03
N ILE A 15 8.99 2.32 0.06
CA ILE A 15 8.48 3.14 1.17
C ILE A 15 9.61 3.64 2.07
N ASP A 16 10.54 2.76 2.43
CA ASP A 16 11.67 3.06 3.31
C ASP A 16 12.84 3.72 2.56
N GLY A 17 12.83 3.67 1.23
CA GLY A 17 13.95 4.09 0.39
C GLY A 17 15.07 3.06 0.39
N ASN A 18 16.00 3.24 -0.55
CA ASN A 18 17.21 2.42 -0.70
C ASN A 18 18.41 3.31 -1.07
N GLU A 19 19.49 2.73 -1.59
CA GLU A 19 20.68 3.50 -2.01
C GLU A 19 20.43 4.39 -3.24
N GLN A 20 19.38 4.13 -4.01
CA GLN A 20 19.03 4.82 -5.26
C GLN A 20 17.84 5.77 -5.09
N GLU A 21 16.88 5.44 -4.23
CA GLU A 21 15.61 6.13 -4.03
C GLU A 21 15.46 6.64 -2.60
N ASN A 22 14.91 7.84 -2.45
CA ASN A 22 14.62 8.41 -1.14
C ASN A 22 13.37 7.75 -0.52
N GLU A 23 13.31 7.76 0.81
CA GLU A 23 12.12 7.32 1.53
C GLU A 23 10.87 8.12 1.16
N VAL A 24 9.71 7.47 1.23
CA VAL A 24 8.43 8.13 0.98
C VAL A 24 8.12 9.11 2.11
N PHE A 25 7.83 10.35 1.74
CA PHE A 25 7.38 11.37 2.68
C PHE A 25 6.17 10.87 3.48
N ARG A 26 6.23 11.00 4.82
CA ARG A 26 5.15 10.59 5.73
C ARG A 26 4.85 9.07 5.71
N LYS A 27 5.88 8.23 5.51
CA LYS A 27 5.75 6.76 5.48
C LYS A 27 4.97 6.15 6.64
N THR A 28 5.14 6.64 7.86
CA THR A 28 4.38 6.14 9.03
C THR A 28 2.88 6.36 8.88
N GLU A 29 2.47 7.54 8.39
CA GLU A 29 1.06 7.86 8.19
C GLU A 29 0.48 7.15 6.97
N LEU A 30 1.28 6.96 5.92
CA LEU A 30 0.93 6.13 4.77
C LEU A 30 0.62 4.70 5.21
N LEU A 31 1.52 4.06 5.97
CA LEU A 31 1.34 2.69 6.46
C LEU A 31 0.10 2.57 7.34
N SER A 32 -0.12 3.53 8.25
CA SER A 32 -1.34 3.60 9.07
C SER A 32 -2.60 3.69 8.21
N THR A 33 -2.60 4.55 7.20
CA THR A 33 -3.74 4.75 6.29
C THR A 33 -4.03 3.51 5.45
N LEU A 34 -2.98 2.85 4.93
CA LEU A 34 -3.11 1.60 4.18
C LEU A 34 -3.73 0.50 5.04
N ASN A 35 -3.27 0.34 6.29
CA ASN A 35 -3.82 -0.64 7.22
C ASN A 35 -5.31 -0.38 7.52
N ILE A 36 -5.70 0.89 7.72
CA ILE A 36 -7.11 1.27 7.91
C ILE A 36 -7.94 0.96 6.67
N ALA A 37 -7.44 1.29 5.48
CA ALA A 37 -8.13 1.02 4.22
C ALA A 37 -8.29 -0.49 3.98
N LEU A 38 -7.24 -1.27 4.26
CA LEU A 38 -7.24 -2.73 4.16
C LEU A 38 -8.28 -3.34 5.09
N GLN A 39 -8.32 -2.92 6.36
CA GLN A 39 -9.31 -3.41 7.30
C GLN A 39 -10.74 -3.11 6.85
N LYS A 40 -11.01 -1.89 6.36
CA LYS A 40 -12.32 -1.53 5.80
C LYS A 40 -12.70 -2.38 4.58
N ALA A 41 -11.73 -2.72 3.73
CA ALA A 41 -11.96 -3.58 2.58
C ALA A 41 -12.29 -5.01 3.01
N ILE A 42 -11.58 -5.55 4.01
CA ILE A 42 -11.86 -6.84 4.64
C ILE A 42 -13.27 -6.85 5.24
N ASP A 43 -13.60 -5.86 6.08
CA ASP A 43 -14.89 -5.77 6.79
C ASP A 43 -16.08 -5.65 5.84
N SER A 44 -15.87 -5.01 4.69
CA SER A 44 -16.89 -4.86 3.65
C SER A 44 -16.91 -5.98 2.62
N ASN A 45 -16.07 -7.01 2.79
CA ASN A 45 -15.88 -8.13 1.87
C ASN A 45 -15.63 -7.63 0.42
N ALA A 46 -14.88 -6.54 0.30
CA ALA A 46 -14.47 -5.94 -0.94
C ALA A 46 -13.33 -6.74 -1.58
N LEU A 47 -13.21 -6.65 -2.91
CA LEU A 47 -12.06 -7.23 -3.61
C LEU A 47 -10.79 -6.47 -3.22
N ILE A 48 -9.73 -7.17 -2.84
CA ILE A 48 -8.43 -6.57 -2.53
C ILE A 48 -7.44 -7.01 -3.61
N VAL A 49 -6.80 -6.04 -4.26
CA VAL A 49 -5.79 -6.26 -5.29
C VAL A 49 -4.51 -5.55 -4.86
N LEU A 50 -3.41 -6.31 -4.84
CA LEU A 50 -2.08 -5.79 -4.57
C LEU A 50 -1.27 -5.90 -5.87
N VAL A 51 -0.74 -4.78 -6.33
CA VAL A 51 0.17 -4.71 -7.48
C VAL A 51 1.53 -4.33 -6.94
N ARG A 52 2.56 -5.03 -7.43
CA ARG A 52 3.95 -4.80 -7.08
C ARG A 52 4.78 -4.59 -8.35
N ASP A 53 5.80 -3.77 -8.23
CA ASP A 53 6.91 -3.74 -9.17
C ASP A 53 7.84 -4.95 -8.88
N ILE A 54 8.39 -5.50 -9.95
CA ILE A 54 9.29 -6.67 -9.92
C ILE A 54 10.75 -6.22 -9.77
N ASP A 55 11.06 -4.99 -10.18
CA ASP A 55 12.43 -4.48 -10.30
C ASP A 55 12.82 -3.53 -9.15
N VAL A 56 12.04 -3.53 -8.06
CA VAL A 56 12.21 -2.68 -6.86
C VAL A 56 12.37 -3.49 -5.58
#